data_AF-A0A8R7R8B2-F1
#
_entry.id   AF-A0A8R7R8B2-F1
#
_cell.length_a   1.000
_cell.length_b   1.000
_cell.length_c   1.000
_cell.angle_alpha   90.00
_cell.angle_beta   90.00
_cell.angle_gamma   90.00
#
_symmetry.space_group_name_H-M   'P 1'
#
loop_
_entity.id
_entity.type
_entity.pdbx_description
1 polymer ?
#
loop_
_entity_poly.entity_id
_entity_poly.type
_entity_poly.pdbx_seq_one_letter_code
_entity_poly.pdbx_strand_id
1 'polypeptide(L)'
;MTISDPFWRRDTEMEPACGFSDFEVTCYNNTPVLRSFMTSGYGFAMMSINYEQRSMHVVDVGKLELLSNNCLPIWNTSAKLGVHFRIASDYLNLILYRCTQAAAATVIHRDRELVQTRMRCGNKSEVFVRAGGRYNEMSSYDSYEGCDAAVMPVLGSSGKANAGDYEQLIVNGFLLTWKSP
;
A
#
# COMPACT_ATOMS: atom_id res chain seq x y z
N MET A 1 12.87 3.02 16.61
CA MET A 1 12.43 1.60 16.50
C MET A 1 13.68 0.73 16.42
N THR A 2 13.72 -0.36 17.18
CA THR A 2 14.84 -1.32 17.16
C THR A 2 14.50 -2.43 16.16
N ILE A 3 15.43 -2.75 15.26
CA ILE A 3 15.31 -3.87 14.32
C ILE A 3 16.12 -5.03 14.86
N SER A 4 15.47 -6.18 15.03
CA SER A 4 16.04 -7.46 15.46
C SER A 4 15.50 -8.60 14.61
N ASP A 5 16.09 -9.79 14.78
CA ASP A 5 15.66 -11.06 14.18
C ASP A 5 14.14 -11.23 14.21
N PRO A 6 13.51 -11.68 13.10
CA PRO A 6 14.10 -12.13 11.84
C PRO A 6 14.46 -10.99 10.85
N PHE A 7 14.23 -9.74 11.22
CA PHE A 7 14.51 -8.59 10.37
C PHE A 7 16.00 -8.24 10.42
N TRP A 8 16.55 -7.92 9.25
CA TRP A 8 17.96 -7.64 9.11
C TRP A 8 18.18 -6.52 8.11
N ARG A 9 19.35 -5.89 8.18
CA ARG A 9 19.75 -4.82 7.27
C ARG A 9 20.96 -5.33 6.51
N ARG A 10 20.97 -5.13 5.18
CA ARG A 10 22.19 -5.35 4.42
C ARG A 10 23.20 -4.28 4.82
N ASP A 11 24.36 -4.72 5.32
CA ASP A 11 25.45 -3.81 5.56
C ASP A 11 26.05 -3.37 4.21
N THR A 12 26.35 -2.09 4.07
CA THR A 12 26.89 -1.53 2.83
C THR A 12 28.34 -1.94 2.59
N GLU A 13 29.04 -2.44 3.62
CA GLU A 13 30.40 -2.94 3.54
C GLU A 13 30.45 -4.42 3.17
N MET A 14 30.12 -4.74 1.91
CA MET A 14 30.56 -5.98 1.21
C MET A 14 30.38 -7.34 1.92
N GLU A 15 29.58 -7.43 2.98
CA GLU A 15 29.25 -8.69 3.63
C GLU A 15 28.09 -9.39 2.88
N PRO A 16 28.12 -10.73 2.79
CA PRO A 16 27.03 -11.48 2.18
C PRO A 16 25.72 -11.22 2.93
N ALA A 17 24.63 -11.11 2.17
CA ALA A 17 23.28 -11.00 2.73
C ALA A 17 23.03 -12.15 3.73
N CYS A 18 22.71 -11.81 4.97
CA CYS A 18 22.39 -12.76 6.02
C CYS A 18 20.87 -12.78 6.25
N GLY A 19 20.22 -13.92 6.03
CA GLY A 19 18.77 -14.07 6.27
C GLY A 19 17.90 -13.99 5.02
N PHE A 20 16.59 -14.14 5.23
CA PHE A 20 15.61 -14.22 4.14
C PHE A 20 15.35 -12.85 3.52
N SER A 21 15.32 -12.76 2.19
CA SER A 21 15.12 -11.51 1.45
C SER A 21 13.84 -10.77 1.81
N ASP A 22 12.80 -11.51 2.18
CA ASP A 22 11.50 -10.97 2.59
C ASP A 22 11.60 -10.10 3.86
N PHE A 23 12.60 -10.35 4.71
CA PHE A 23 12.82 -9.65 5.97
C PHE A 23 13.91 -8.58 5.89
N GLU A 24 14.41 -8.30 4.68
CA GLU A 24 15.38 -7.23 4.45
C GLU A 24 14.75 -5.86 4.71
N VAL A 25 15.37 -5.10 5.60
CA VAL A 25 14.99 -3.72 5.92
C VAL A 25 16.03 -2.77 5.35
N THR A 26 15.54 -1.82 4.56
CA THR A 26 16.32 -0.69 4.02
C THR A 26 15.98 0.60 4.77
N CYS A 27 16.67 1.69 4.49
CA CYS A 27 16.32 3.00 5.04
C CYS A 27 16.11 4.02 3.92
N TYR A 28 15.01 4.75 4.01
CA TYR A 28 14.70 5.87 3.13
C TYR A 28 14.35 7.08 4.00
N ASN A 29 15.12 8.18 3.90
CA ASN A 29 14.96 9.38 4.74
C ASN A 29 14.83 9.05 6.24
N ASN A 30 15.75 8.23 6.76
CA ASN A 30 15.76 7.72 8.14
C ASN A 30 14.54 6.88 8.56
N THR A 31 13.63 6.58 7.62
CA THR A 31 12.50 5.69 7.85
C THR A 31 12.90 4.26 7.45
N PRO A 32 12.78 3.28 8.35
CA PRO A 32 12.99 1.88 8.00
C PRO A 32 11.90 1.40 7.03
N VAL A 33 12.31 0.77 5.94
CA VAL A 33 11.44 0.29 4.87
C VAL A 33 11.68 -1.20 4.67
N LEU A 34 10.66 -2.02 4.95
CA LEU A 34 10.66 -3.43 4.59
C LEU A 34 10.66 -3.54 3.07
N ARG A 35 11.60 -4.30 2.52
CA ARG A 35 11.78 -4.43 1.08
C ARG A 35 10.55 -5.09 0.44
N SER A 36 10.15 -4.57 -0.73
CA SER A 36 9.13 -5.20 -1.57
C SER A 36 9.68 -6.49 -2.20
N PHE A 37 8.86 -7.54 -2.24
CA PHE A 37 9.15 -8.76 -2.98
C PHE A 37 9.25 -8.49 -4.50
N MET A 38 8.46 -7.54 -5.01
CA MET A 38 8.59 -7.09 -6.40
C MET A 38 9.83 -6.20 -6.55
N THR A 39 10.65 -6.49 -7.55
CA THR A 39 11.90 -5.78 -7.85
C THR A 39 11.71 -4.31 -8.20
N SER A 40 10.61 -3.96 -8.87
CA SER A 40 10.23 -2.59 -9.23
C SER A 40 9.23 -1.97 -8.25
N GLY A 41 8.86 -2.69 -7.18
CA GLY A 41 7.91 -2.24 -6.18
C GLY A 41 8.56 -1.42 -5.07
N TYR A 42 7.90 -0.36 -4.65
CA TYR A 42 8.20 0.29 -3.38
C TYR A 42 7.81 -0.62 -2.22
N GLY A 43 8.65 -0.67 -1.19
CA GLY A 43 8.42 -1.44 0.02
C GLY A 43 7.41 -0.80 0.97
N PHE A 44 7.54 -1.17 2.24
CA PHE A 44 6.65 -0.76 3.32
C PHE A 44 7.40 0.03 4.38
N ALA A 45 7.05 1.31 4.56
CA ALA A 45 7.58 2.13 5.63
C ALA A 45 7.08 1.57 6.96
N MET A 46 8.00 1.20 7.84
CA MET A 46 7.70 0.58 9.13
C MET A 46 7.50 1.67 10.18
N MET A 47 6.29 1.75 10.72
CA MET A 47 5.90 2.75 11.73
C MET A 47 6.16 2.21 13.14
N SER A 48 5.77 0.96 13.39
CA SER A 48 6.05 0.26 14.63
C SER A 48 6.09 -1.26 14.42
N ILE A 49 6.74 -1.97 15.35
CA ILE A 49 6.88 -3.42 15.33
C ILE A 49 6.62 -3.99 16.71
N ASN A 50 5.88 -5.09 16.77
CA ASN A 50 5.62 -5.88 17.96
C ASN A 50 6.10 -7.31 17.72
N TYR A 51 7.25 -7.67 18.30
CA TYR A 51 7.87 -8.98 18.15
C TYR A 51 7.09 -10.10 18.85
N GLU A 52 6.45 -9.82 19.98
CA GLU A 52 5.66 -10.81 20.73
C GLU A 52 4.44 -11.24 19.92
N GLN A 53 3.73 -10.27 19.33
CA GLN A 53 2.56 -10.51 18.49
C GLN A 53 2.91 -10.84 17.04
N ARG A 54 4.18 -10.74 16.67
CA ARG A 54 4.69 -10.87 15.30
C ARG A 54 3.91 -10.01 14.31
N SER A 55 3.69 -8.75 14.70
CA SER A 55 2.91 -7.78 13.95
C SER A 55 3.67 -6.46 13.78
N MET A 56 3.44 -5.77 12.66
CA MET A 56 4.07 -4.49 12.36
C MET A 56 3.08 -3.57 11.68
N HIS A 57 3.05 -2.32 12.15
CA HIS A 57 2.28 -1.26 11.54
C HIS A 57 3.11 -0.63 10.43
N VAL A 58 2.56 -0.61 9.23
CA VAL A 58 3.26 -0.17 8.03
C VAL A 58 2.43 0.75 7.17
N VAL A 59 3.11 1.51 6.31
CA VAL A 59 2.50 2.28 5.23
C VAL A 59 3.07 1.82 3.89
N ASP A 60 2.20 1.62 2.89
CA ASP A 60 2.64 1.31 1.52
C ASP A 60 3.27 2.56 0.89
N VAL A 61 4.59 2.54 0.73
CA VAL A 61 5.36 3.69 0.21
C VAL A 61 4.90 4.06 -1.19
N GLY A 62 4.58 3.09 -2.04
CA GLY A 62 4.11 3.39 -3.40
C GLY A 62 2.77 4.12 -3.43
N LYS A 63 1.93 3.93 -2.40
CA LYS A 63 0.67 4.68 -2.25
C LYS A 63 0.89 6.07 -1.68
N LEU A 64 1.88 6.25 -0.80
CA LEU A 64 2.32 7.58 -0.36
C LEU A 64 2.88 8.41 -1.51
N GLU A 65 3.68 7.80 -2.38
CA GLU A 65 4.21 8.49 -3.56
C GLU A 65 3.09 8.96 -4.52
N LEU A 66 1.99 8.19 -4.60
CA LEU A 66 0.80 8.61 -5.36
C LEU A 66 0.15 9.87 -4.76
N LEU A 67 0.13 10.01 -3.42
CA LEU A 67 -0.33 11.23 -2.73
C LEU A 67 0.54 12.44 -3.07
N SER A 68 1.85 12.22 -3.28
CA SER A 68 2.81 13.22 -3.69
C SER A 68 2.77 13.54 -5.19
N ASN A 69 1.73 13.09 -5.91
CA ASN A 69 1.55 13.26 -7.36
C ASN A 69 2.63 12.60 -8.24
N ASN A 70 3.33 11.58 -7.70
CA ASN A 70 4.28 10.81 -8.50
C ASN A 70 3.54 9.74 -9.34
N CYS A 71 3.85 9.71 -10.63
CA CYS A 71 3.19 8.90 -11.66
C CYS A 71 3.62 7.42 -11.65
N LEU A 72 3.66 6.79 -10.49
CA LEU A 72 4.14 5.41 -10.38
C LEU A 72 3.05 4.40 -10.75
N PRO A 73 3.39 3.25 -11.37
CA PRO A 73 2.44 2.17 -11.55
C PRO A 73 1.74 1.81 -10.23
N ILE A 74 0.41 1.75 -10.26
CA ILE A 74 -0.36 1.36 -9.08
C ILE A 74 -0.51 -0.16 -9.06
N TRP A 75 0.03 -0.77 -8.00
CA TRP A 75 -0.06 -2.21 -7.79
C TRP A 75 -0.88 -2.51 -6.55
N ASN A 76 -1.53 -3.67 -6.53
CA ASN A 76 -2.13 -4.23 -5.32
C ASN A 76 -1.07 -4.31 -4.23
N THR A 77 -1.42 -3.84 -3.04
CA THR A 77 -0.48 -3.82 -1.91
C THR A 77 -0.02 -5.23 -1.54
N SER A 78 -0.90 -6.23 -1.65
CA SER A 78 -0.56 -7.63 -1.42
C SER A 78 0.48 -8.20 -2.39
N ALA A 79 0.56 -7.70 -3.63
CA ALA A 79 1.52 -8.19 -4.62
C ALA A 79 2.99 -7.91 -4.23
N LYS A 80 3.22 -6.97 -3.32
CA LYS A 80 4.54 -6.58 -2.83
C LYS A 80 5.02 -7.41 -1.63
N LEU A 81 4.13 -8.20 -1.03
CA LEU A 81 4.42 -8.93 0.20
C LEU A 81 5.23 -10.19 -0.09
N GLY A 82 6.27 -10.41 0.72
CA GLY A 82 6.97 -11.68 0.78
C GLY A 82 6.08 -12.80 1.33
N VAL A 83 6.48 -14.05 1.11
CA VAL A 83 5.64 -15.23 1.40
C VAL A 83 5.34 -15.41 2.90
N HIS A 84 6.15 -14.79 3.75
CA HIS A 84 6.04 -14.85 5.21
C HIS A 84 5.08 -13.83 5.81
N PHE A 85 4.62 -12.85 5.02
CA PHE A 85 3.79 -11.75 5.50
C PHE A 85 2.33 -11.93 5.12
N ARG A 86 1.44 -11.45 6.00
CA ARG A 86 -0.01 -11.40 5.78
C ARG A 86 -0.57 -10.08 6.27
N ILE A 87 -1.55 -9.55 5.55
CA ILE A 87 -2.35 -8.42 6.00
C ILE A 87 -3.34 -8.95 7.04
N ALA A 88 -3.45 -8.31 8.20
CA ALA A 88 -4.39 -8.80 9.21
C ALA A 88 -5.85 -8.64 8.73
N SER A 89 -6.71 -9.60 9.08
CA SER A 89 -8.03 -9.81 8.45
C SER A 89 -9.11 -8.80 8.82
N ASP A 90 -8.90 -7.98 9.85
CA ASP A 90 -9.92 -7.07 10.38
C ASP A 90 -9.95 -5.70 9.69
N TYR A 91 -9.08 -5.48 8.70
CA TYR A 91 -8.95 -4.19 8.03
C TYR A 91 -9.88 -4.02 6.85
N LEU A 92 -10.06 -2.77 6.44
CA LEU A 92 -10.87 -2.41 5.29
C LEU A 92 -9.98 -2.20 4.06
N ASN A 93 -10.60 -2.26 2.89
CA ASN A 93 -9.93 -2.00 1.62
C ASN A 93 -10.29 -0.64 1.09
N LEU A 94 -9.29 0.05 0.57
CA LEU A 94 -9.48 1.09 -0.42
C LEU A 94 -9.16 0.51 -1.78
N ILE A 95 -10.03 0.81 -2.74
CA ILE A 95 -9.79 0.53 -4.15
C ILE A 95 -9.49 1.87 -4.80
N LEU A 96 -8.27 2.00 -5.31
CA LEU A 96 -7.82 3.17 -6.04
C LEU A 96 -7.91 2.91 -7.52
N TYR A 97 -8.41 3.89 -8.25
CA TYR A 97 -8.54 3.89 -9.69
C TYR A 97 -7.76 5.05 -10.27
N ARG A 98 -6.75 4.78 -11.08
CA ARG A 98 -6.05 5.82 -11.84
C ARG A 98 -6.53 5.80 -13.27
N CYS A 99 -7.31 6.80 -13.64
CA CYS A 99 -7.97 6.90 -14.92
C CYS A 99 -7.31 7.96 -15.80
N THR A 100 -7.24 7.73 -17.11
CA THR A 100 -6.97 8.80 -18.07
C THR A 100 -8.07 9.87 -18.00
N GLN A 101 -7.77 11.11 -18.42
CA GLN A 101 -8.76 12.20 -18.39
C GLN A 101 -10.06 11.86 -19.16
N ALA A 102 -9.95 11.16 -20.30
CA ALA A 102 -11.11 10.70 -21.06
C ALA A 102 -11.94 9.66 -20.28
N ALA A 103 -11.28 8.71 -19.62
CA ALA A 103 -11.94 7.69 -18.83
C ALA A 103 -12.58 8.28 -17.55
N ALA A 104 -11.93 9.23 -16.89
CA ALA A 104 -12.41 9.90 -15.68
C ALA A 104 -13.83 10.47 -15.85
N ALA A 105 -14.10 11.14 -16.97
CA ALA A 105 -15.41 11.68 -17.30
C ALA A 105 -16.51 10.60 -17.38
N THR A 106 -16.16 9.36 -17.75
CA THR A 106 -17.12 8.25 -17.85
C THR A 106 -17.31 7.52 -16.52
N VAL A 107 -16.24 7.37 -15.74
CA VAL A 107 -16.23 6.59 -14.49
C VAL A 107 -17.05 7.28 -13.40
N ILE A 108 -16.95 8.62 -13.27
CA ILE A 108 -17.73 9.41 -12.31
C ILE A 108 -19.24 9.15 -12.43
N HIS A 109 -19.73 8.86 -13.64
CA HIS A 109 -21.15 8.59 -13.87
C HIS A 109 -21.55 7.13 -13.64
N ARG A 110 -20.60 6.19 -13.68
CA ARG A 110 -20.88 4.74 -13.54
C ARG A 110 -20.93 4.28 -12.09
N ASP A 111 -20.11 4.85 -11.23
CA ASP A 111 -20.05 4.46 -9.81
C ASP A 111 -20.11 5.69 -8.91
N ARG A 112 -21.23 5.83 -8.20
CA ARG A 112 -21.51 6.97 -7.30
C ARG A 112 -20.74 6.89 -5.98
N GLU A 113 -20.14 5.76 -5.67
CA GLU A 113 -19.31 5.59 -4.46
C GLU A 113 -17.86 6.01 -4.69
N LEU A 114 -17.45 6.19 -5.95
CA LEU A 114 -16.14 6.73 -6.29
C LEU A 114 -16.03 8.20 -5.90
N VAL A 115 -15.01 8.49 -5.10
CA VAL A 115 -14.65 9.83 -4.69
C VAL A 115 -13.39 10.25 -5.43
N GLN A 116 -13.45 11.37 -6.13
CA GLN A 116 -12.27 11.97 -6.75
C GLN A 116 -11.33 12.47 -5.65
N THR A 117 -10.06 12.06 -5.71
CA THR A 117 -9.03 12.48 -4.76
C THR A 117 -8.32 13.76 -5.24
N ARG A 118 -7.47 14.35 -4.40
CA ARG A 118 -6.61 15.47 -4.83
C ARG A 118 -5.39 14.99 -5.62
N MET A 119 -5.13 13.68 -5.60
CA MET A 119 -4.02 13.06 -6.31
C MET A 119 -4.19 13.14 -7.82
N ARG A 120 -3.12 13.53 -8.50
CA ARG A 120 -3.03 13.59 -9.95
C ARG A 120 -1.69 13.03 -10.41
N CYS A 121 -1.70 12.36 -11.55
CA CYS A 121 -0.46 12.02 -12.24
C CYS A 121 -0.34 12.94 -13.48
N GLY A 122 0.35 14.07 -13.25
CA GLY A 122 0.43 15.18 -14.19
C GLY A 122 -0.95 15.71 -14.60
N ASN A 123 -1.04 16.27 -15.81
CA ASN A 123 -2.32 16.74 -16.39
C ASN A 123 -3.09 15.63 -17.12
N LYS A 124 -2.63 14.37 -17.04
CA LYS A 124 -3.10 13.28 -17.94
C LYS A 124 -4.04 12.30 -17.27
N SER A 125 -4.04 12.24 -15.94
CA SER A 125 -4.82 11.24 -15.21
C SER A 125 -5.31 11.75 -13.86
N GLU A 126 -6.49 11.25 -13.49
CA GLU A 126 -7.16 11.53 -12.23
C GLU A 126 -7.26 10.24 -11.41
N VAL A 127 -7.19 10.40 -10.09
CA VAL A 127 -7.28 9.26 -9.17
C VAL A 127 -8.58 9.33 -8.40
N PHE A 128 -9.34 8.23 -8.46
CA PHE A 128 -10.56 8.00 -7.70
C PHE A 128 -10.32 6.94 -6.64
N VAL A 129 -11.10 6.99 -5.57
CA VAL A 129 -11.04 6.02 -4.49
C VAL A 129 -12.45 5.65 -4.04
N ARG A 130 -12.66 4.38 -3.68
CA ARG A 130 -13.83 3.95 -2.91
C ARG A 130 -13.45 2.94 -1.86
N ALA A 131 -14.34 2.76 -0.89
CA ALA A 131 -14.24 1.64 0.04
C ALA A 131 -14.56 0.31 -0.69
N GLY A 132 -13.76 -0.72 -0.41
CA GLY A 132 -13.91 -2.08 -0.93
C GLY A 132 -14.48 -3.07 0.07
N GLY A 133 -15.01 -2.60 1.21
CA GLY A 133 -15.46 -3.45 2.31
C GLY A 133 -14.31 -4.02 3.14
N ARG A 134 -14.51 -5.19 3.77
CA ARG A 134 -13.47 -5.89 4.55
C ARG A 134 -12.39 -6.45 3.63
N TYR A 135 -11.14 -6.41 4.10
CA TYR A 135 -10.00 -6.99 3.40
C TYR A 135 -10.18 -8.49 3.29
N ASN A 136 -10.24 -8.98 2.05
CA ASN A 136 -9.95 -10.36 1.72
C ASN A 136 -8.86 -10.38 0.63
N GLU A 137 -8.02 -11.42 0.62
CA GLU A 137 -6.92 -11.55 -0.35
C GLU A 137 -7.42 -11.60 -1.81
N MET A 138 -8.72 -11.89 -2.01
CA MET A 138 -9.36 -12.09 -3.30
C MET A 138 -10.39 -10.99 -3.63
N SER A 139 -10.26 -9.80 -3.04
CA SER A 139 -11.22 -8.71 -3.24
C SER A 139 -11.38 -8.40 -4.72
N SER A 140 -12.53 -8.75 -5.28
CA SER A 140 -12.89 -8.40 -6.65
C SER A 140 -13.24 -6.91 -6.67
N TYR A 141 -12.69 -6.22 -7.66
CA TYR A 141 -12.98 -4.83 -7.93
C TYR A 141 -13.36 -4.67 -9.40
N ASP A 142 -14.22 -3.70 -9.67
CA ASP A 142 -14.66 -3.41 -11.03
C ASP A 142 -13.47 -2.95 -11.86
N SER A 143 -13.42 -3.37 -13.13
CA SER A 143 -12.45 -2.87 -14.09
C SER A 143 -13.12 -1.82 -14.96
N TYR A 144 -12.47 -0.67 -15.11
CA TYR A 144 -12.94 0.39 -15.99
C TYR A 144 -11.94 0.57 -17.14
N GLU A 145 -12.44 0.62 -18.36
CA GLU A 145 -11.60 0.85 -19.53
C GLU A 145 -10.89 2.21 -19.42
N GLY A 146 -9.58 2.23 -19.66
CA GLY A 146 -8.76 3.44 -19.51
C GLY A 146 -8.43 3.80 -18.06
N CYS A 147 -8.66 2.89 -17.10
CA CYS A 147 -8.23 3.01 -15.72
C CYS A 147 -7.42 1.80 -15.26
N ASP A 148 -6.32 2.07 -14.56
CA ASP A 148 -5.64 1.09 -13.73
C ASP A 148 -6.33 1.04 -12.36
N ALA A 149 -6.30 -0.10 -11.69
CA ALA A 149 -6.88 -0.25 -10.36
C ALA A 149 -5.94 -1.00 -9.41
N ALA A 150 -5.95 -0.58 -8.15
CA ALA A 150 -5.16 -1.21 -7.10
C ALA A 150 -5.89 -1.21 -5.76
N VAL A 151 -5.78 -2.32 -5.03
CA VAL A 151 -6.33 -2.48 -3.69
C VAL A 151 -5.25 -2.23 -2.65
N MET A 152 -5.62 -1.55 -1.57
CA MET A 152 -4.80 -1.47 -0.37
C MET A 152 -5.61 -1.62 0.91
N PRO A 153 -5.07 -2.33 1.93
CA PRO A 153 -5.63 -2.34 3.27
C PRO A 153 -5.42 -1.00 3.98
N VAL A 154 -6.35 -0.65 4.88
CA VAL A 154 -6.26 0.51 5.78
C VAL A 154 -6.81 0.23 7.16
N LEU A 155 -6.23 0.86 8.19
CA LEU A 155 -6.78 0.90 9.56
C LEU A 155 -7.99 1.84 9.59
N GLY A 156 -9.22 1.34 9.71
CA GLY A 156 -10.39 2.21 9.89
C GLY A 156 -11.74 1.49 9.94
N SER A 157 -12.77 2.23 10.36
CA SER A 157 -14.19 1.87 10.25
C SER A 157 -14.83 2.70 9.14
N SER A 158 -15.23 2.10 8.01
CA SER A 158 -15.80 2.82 6.87
C SER A 158 -17.25 3.21 7.16
N GLY A 159 -17.44 4.39 7.76
CA GLY A 159 -18.58 5.25 7.43
C GLY A 159 -18.31 5.95 6.09
N LYS A 160 -19.35 6.51 5.44
CA LYS A 160 -19.19 7.34 4.23
C LYS A 160 -18.12 8.41 4.49
N ALA A 161 -17.01 8.31 3.77
CA ALA A 161 -15.81 9.11 3.99
C ALA A 161 -15.55 10.00 2.77
N ASN A 162 -15.11 11.24 3.00
CA ASN A 162 -14.74 12.19 1.95
C ASN A 162 -13.34 11.86 1.39
N ALA A 163 -12.93 12.53 0.31
CA ALA A 163 -11.61 12.34 -0.31
C ALA A 163 -10.45 12.46 0.69
N GLY A 164 -10.48 13.50 1.55
CA GLY A 164 -9.45 13.73 2.55
C GLY A 164 -9.39 12.66 3.64
N ASP A 165 -10.52 12.03 3.94
CA ASP A 165 -10.57 10.91 4.90
C ASP A 165 -9.85 9.69 4.30
N TYR A 166 -9.97 9.46 2.99
CA TYR A 166 -9.25 8.39 2.30
C TYR A 166 -7.75 8.63 2.21
N GLU A 167 -7.32 9.86 1.91
CA GLU A 167 -5.88 10.21 1.90
C GLU A 167 -5.26 9.98 3.29
N GLN A 168 -5.98 10.34 4.36
CA GLN A 168 -5.52 10.08 5.72
C GLN A 168 -5.48 8.58 6.06
N LEU A 169 -6.42 7.78 5.57
CA LEU A 169 -6.39 6.33 5.73
C LEU A 169 -5.16 5.70 5.05
N ILE A 170 -4.74 6.23 3.90
CA ILE A 170 -3.51 5.80 3.21
C ILE A 170 -2.29 6.10 4.08
N VAL A 171 -2.20 7.32 4.63
CA VAL A 171 -1.10 7.74 5.52
C VAL A 171 -1.07 6.93 6.82
N ASN A 172 -2.24 6.62 7.36
CA ASN A 172 -2.37 5.81 8.57
C ASN A 172 -1.98 4.35 8.35
N GLY A 173 -1.90 3.86 7.11
CA GLY A 173 -1.39 2.53 6.81
C GLY A 173 -2.24 1.38 7.34
N PHE A 174 -1.60 0.24 7.62
CA PHE A 174 -2.24 -1.03 7.98
C PHE A 174 -1.28 -1.94 8.78
N LEU A 175 -1.81 -3.01 9.37
CA LEU A 175 -1.00 -3.97 10.10
C LEU A 175 -0.67 -5.19 9.23
N LEU A 176 0.62 -5.51 9.19
CA LEU A 176 1.13 -6.80 8.73
C LEU A 176 1.38 -7.72 9.91
N THR A 177 1.21 -9.01 9.67
CA THR A 177 1.68 -10.08 10.55
C THR A 177 2.71 -10.91 9.79
N TRP A 178 3.64 -11.54 10.50
CA TRP A 178 4.60 -12.45 9.87
C TRP A 178 4.71 -13.78 10.61
N LYS A 179 5.09 -14.80 9.85
CA LYS A 179 5.53 -16.09 10.39
C LYS A 179 7.04 -16.12 10.48
N SER A 180 7.59 -16.97 11.34
CA SER A 180 9.03 -17.24 11.31
C SER A 180 9.42 -17.74 9.92
N PRO A 181 10.60 -17.35 9.40
CA PRO A 181 11.18 -17.96 8.22
C PRO A 181 11.39 -19.47 8.36
#